data_AF-A0A915LGR6-F1
#
_entry.id   AF-A0A915LGR6-F1
#
_cell.length_a   1.000
_cell.length_b   1.000
_cell.length_c   1.000
_cell.angle_alpha   90.00
_cell.angle_beta   90.00
_cell.angle_gamma   90.00
#
_symmetry.space_group_name_H-M   'P 1'
#
loop_
_entity.id
_entity.type
_entity.pdbx_description
1 polymer ?
#
loop_
_entity_poly.entity_id
_entity_poly.type
_entity_poly.pdbx_seq_one_letter_code
_entity_poly.pdbx_strand_id
1 'polypeptide(L)'
;MTNPQYRIRNNDKFNHLVHRHENEIPDLPIKIIAETDDFLVVNKPSGLPVHPCGNYRFNSVKGLLENEYGRDVNELRTLYRLDRQTTGVLMFAKNYETDFKHLQYLGFPICNDTIYNNLVWGPLKGKGGDYGGKSIEQLRNDVVKQHDKKSWICESDPDYAQRLKEIGENDLYEHDQLDLLNLKFDELPSYDPICWNCATYQKRPFPDDHWFMPLHCWKYSGDGWSFESSLPEWVIQHSDLIQNNIQENKKEIQKITA
;
A
#
# COMPACT_ATOMS: atom_id res chain seq x y z
N MET A 1 4.75 34.43 20.03
CA MET A 1 3.50 34.14 19.29
C MET A 1 3.09 35.41 18.57
N THR A 2 2.98 35.37 17.25
CA THR A 2 2.69 36.52 16.39
C THR A 2 1.18 36.79 16.34
N ASN A 3 0.79 38.06 16.44
CA ASN A 3 -0.58 38.51 16.24
C ASN A 3 -1.05 38.11 14.82
N PRO A 4 -2.17 37.35 14.66
CA PRO A 4 -2.68 36.94 13.36
C PRO A 4 -3.01 38.11 12.42
N GLN A 5 -3.27 39.30 12.96
CA GLN A 5 -3.58 40.52 12.21
C GLN A 5 -2.34 41.34 11.84
N TYR A 6 -1.14 40.88 12.19
CA TYR A 6 0.08 41.61 11.91
C TYR A 6 0.36 41.66 10.40
N ARG A 7 0.47 42.87 9.85
CA ARG A 7 0.88 43.09 8.47
C ARG A 7 2.41 43.08 8.39
N ILE A 8 2.93 42.08 7.67
CA ILE A 8 4.35 41.86 7.43
C ILE A 8 4.99 43.09 6.80
N ARG A 9 6.17 43.47 7.29
CA ARG A 9 6.96 44.61 6.80
C ARG A 9 8.25 44.12 6.15
N ASN A 10 8.86 45.02 5.37
CA ASN A 10 10.13 44.73 4.71
C ASN A 10 11.22 44.47 5.76
N ASN A 11 12.01 43.41 5.57
CA ASN A 11 13.02 42.87 6.51
C ASN A 11 12.48 42.13 7.75
N ASP A 12 11.19 41.85 7.87
CA ASP A 12 10.70 40.93 8.90
C ASP A 12 11.26 39.52 8.68
N LYS A 13 11.68 38.87 9.78
CA LYS A 13 12.15 37.48 9.77
C LYS A 13 11.13 36.59 10.46
N PHE A 14 10.70 35.55 9.76
CA PHE A 14 9.78 34.54 10.28
C PHE A 14 10.56 33.31 10.73
N ASN A 15 10.40 32.94 12.00
CA ASN A 15 10.89 31.68 12.53
C ASN A 15 9.69 30.88 13.04
N HIS A 16 9.44 29.72 12.45
CA HIS A 16 8.42 28.79 12.91
C HIS A 16 9.11 27.61 13.60
N LEU A 17 9.14 27.67 14.93
CA LEU A 17 9.65 26.58 15.77
C LEU A 17 8.46 25.74 16.23
N VAL A 18 8.40 24.49 15.76
CA VAL A 18 7.38 23.52 16.19
C VAL A 18 8.10 22.42 16.95
N HIS A 19 7.67 22.19 18.19
CA HIS A 19 8.03 20.98 18.91
C HIS A 19 7.08 19.86 18.47
N ARG A 20 7.61 18.81 17.83
CA ARG A 20 6.85 17.63 17.44
C ARG A 20 7.39 16.43 18.18
N HIS A 21 6.51 15.69 18.83
CA HIS A 21 6.80 14.35 19.33
C HIS A 21 6.39 13.35 18.26
N GLU A 22 7.29 12.42 17.94
CA GLU A 22 6.91 11.28 17.13
C GLU A 22 6.10 10.30 17.96
N ASN A 23 5.18 9.62 17.31
CA ASN A 23 4.46 8.54 17.97
C ASN A 23 5.41 7.40 18.29
N GLU A 24 5.14 6.72 19.39
CA GLU A 24 5.86 5.52 19.79
C GLU A 24 5.70 4.41 18.75
N ILE A 25 6.74 3.61 18.61
CA ILE A 25 6.77 2.41 17.78
C ILE A 25 7.15 1.20 18.63
N PRO A 26 6.76 -0.03 18.23
CA PRO A 26 7.26 -1.23 18.87
C PRO A 26 8.78 -1.30 18.80
N ASP A 27 9.42 -1.66 19.92
CA ASP A 27 10.85 -1.92 20.00
C ASP A 27 11.17 -3.30 19.40
N LEU A 28 11.06 -3.38 18.07
CA LEU A 28 11.32 -4.59 17.30
C LEU A 28 12.44 -4.31 16.29
N PRO A 29 13.51 -5.13 16.27
CA PRO A 29 14.64 -4.87 15.40
C PRO A 29 14.28 -5.11 13.94
N ILE A 30 14.85 -4.29 13.06
CA ILE A 30 14.82 -4.53 11.61
C ILE A 30 15.87 -5.59 11.29
N LYS A 31 15.43 -6.79 10.94
CA LYS A 31 16.35 -7.88 10.57
C LYS A 31 16.77 -7.71 9.12
N ILE A 32 18.07 -7.55 8.86
CA ILE A 32 18.61 -7.64 7.49
C ILE A 32 18.55 -9.11 7.06
N ILE A 33 17.81 -9.38 5.98
CA ILE A 33 17.67 -10.72 5.39
C ILE A 33 18.85 -10.99 4.47
N ALA A 34 19.14 -10.05 3.58
CA ALA A 34 20.20 -10.17 2.59
C ALA A 34 20.71 -8.78 2.23
N GLU A 35 22.00 -8.70 1.90
CA GLU A 35 22.63 -7.48 1.42
C GLU A 35 23.60 -7.85 0.30
N THR A 36 23.43 -7.21 -0.86
CA THR A 36 24.31 -7.35 -2.02
C THR A 36 24.83 -5.96 -2.43
N ASP A 37 25.61 -5.88 -3.50
CA ASP A 37 26.05 -4.61 -4.07
C ASP A 37 24.85 -3.78 -4.61
N ASP A 38 23.78 -4.46 -5.03
CA ASP A 38 22.60 -3.85 -5.64
C ASP A 38 21.42 -3.68 -4.69
N PHE A 39 21.26 -4.57 -3.71
CA PHE A 39 20.06 -4.63 -2.88
C PHE A 39 20.38 -4.63 -1.38
N LEU A 40 19.48 -4.02 -0.61
CA LEU A 40 19.32 -4.26 0.81
C LEU A 40 17.92 -4.83 1.04
N VAL A 41 17.84 -6.04 1.61
CA VAL A 41 16.60 -6.74 1.88
C VAL A 41 16.44 -6.87 3.39
N VAL A 42 15.31 -6.39 3.91
CA VAL A 42 15.02 -6.41 5.35
C VAL A 42 13.69 -7.09 5.63
N ASN A 43 13.56 -7.66 6.82
CA ASN A 43 12.27 -8.07 7.38
C ASN A 43 11.74 -6.91 8.21
N LYS A 44 10.72 -6.25 7.69
CA LYS A 44 10.04 -5.13 8.36
C LYS A 44 9.07 -5.69 9.42
N PRO A 45 9.21 -5.28 10.70
CA PRO A 45 8.23 -5.63 11.73
C PRO A 45 6.91 -4.84 11.58
N SER A 46 5.86 -5.31 12.26
CA SER A 46 4.57 -4.59 12.34
C SER A 46 4.73 -3.32 13.18
N GLY A 47 3.86 -2.34 12.95
CA GLY A 47 3.84 -1.08 13.69
C GLY A 47 4.78 0.02 13.18
N LEU A 48 5.70 -0.28 12.25
CA LEU A 48 6.67 0.69 11.69
C LEU A 48 6.24 1.23 10.31
N PRO A 49 6.19 2.54 10.09
CA PRO A 49 6.10 3.11 8.74
C PRO A 49 7.39 2.91 7.94
N VAL A 50 7.31 2.73 6.61
CA VAL A 50 8.50 2.53 5.77
C VAL A 50 9.33 3.81 5.62
N HIS A 51 8.68 4.92 5.33
CA HIS A 51 9.29 6.22 5.09
C HIS A 51 8.88 7.23 6.16
N PRO A 52 9.69 8.29 6.37
CA PRO A 52 9.26 9.49 7.07
C PRO A 52 7.96 10.01 6.46
N CYS A 53 6.86 9.98 7.21
CA CYS A 53 5.57 10.53 6.79
C CYS A 53 4.71 10.91 8.01
N GLY A 54 3.93 12.00 7.87
CA GLY A 54 3.04 12.47 8.92
C GLY A 54 3.77 12.78 10.24
N ASN A 55 3.45 12.01 11.28
CA ASN A 55 4.01 12.13 12.64
C ASN A 55 5.23 11.22 12.88
N TYR A 56 5.76 10.58 11.84
CA TYR A 56 6.92 9.70 11.92
C TYR A 56 8.02 10.24 11.01
N ARG A 57 9.21 10.47 11.56
CA ARG A 57 10.39 10.86 10.81
C ARG A 57 11.53 9.89 11.16
N PHE A 58 12.00 9.90 12.39
CA PHE A 58 13.01 8.99 12.91
C PHE A 58 12.44 7.60 13.19
N ASN A 59 11.20 7.51 13.68
CA ASN A 59 10.47 6.28 13.94
C ASN A 59 9.85 5.69 12.66
N SER A 60 10.71 5.47 11.65
CA SER A 60 10.37 4.81 10.40
C SER A 60 11.46 3.81 10.02
N VAL A 61 11.20 2.86 9.12
CA VAL A 61 12.22 1.88 8.70
C VAL A 61 13.46 2.60 8.18
N LYS A 62 13.30 3.60 7.31
CA LYS A 62 14.43 4.42 6.87
C LYS A 62 15.10 5.15 8.04
N GLY A 63 14.33 5.82 8.90
CA GLY A 63 14.91 6.56 10.04
C GLY A 63 15.71 5.67 10.98
N LEU A 64 15.25 4.45 11.25
CA LEU A 64 16.00 3.48 12.07
C LEU A 64 17.22 2.94 11.33
N LEU A 65 17.10 2.60 10.03
CA LEU A 65 18.26 2.20 9.22
C LEU A 65 19.36 3.26 9.22
N GLU A 66 19.00 4.54 9.21
CA GLU A 66 19.95 5.66 9.32
C GLU A 66 20.56 5.74 10.73
N ASN A 67 19.72 5.85 11.76
CA ASN A 67 20.16 6.22 13.10
C ASN A 67 20.75 5.05 13.91
N GLU A 68 20.27 3.82 13.69
CA GLU A 68 20.67 2.64 14.47
C GLU A 68 21.59 1.71 13.70
N TYR A 69 21.43 1.65 12.37
CA TYR A 69 22.21 0.74 11.51
C TYR A 69 23.28 1.46 10.68
N GLY A 70 23.42 2.79 10.83
CA GLY A 70 24.46 3.60 10.19
C GLY A 70 24.40 3.55 8.66
N ARG A 71 23.22 3.38 8.07
CA ARG A 71 23.04 3.32 6.62
C ARG A 71 22.75 4.70 6.05
N ASP A 72 23.36 5.03 4.92
CA ASP A 72 22.95 6.21 4.16
C ASP A 72 21.62 5.94 3.44
N VAL A 73 20.53 6.43 4.03
CA VAL A 73 19.18 6.27 3.48
C VAL A 73 18.94 7.04 2.19
N ASN A 74 19.85 7.96 1.81
CA ASN A 74 19.81 8.64 0.53
C ASN A 74 20.30 7.74 -0.61
N GLU A 75 21.16 6.77 -0.31
CA GLU A 75 21.60 5.74 -1.25
C GLU A 75 20.58 4.59 -1.39
N LEU A 76 19.70 4.43 -0.41
CA LEU A 76 18.65 3.42 -0.42
C LEU A 76 17.38 3.91 -1.10
N ARG A 77 17.08 3.42 -2.30
CA ARG A 77 15.79 3.63 -2.98
C ARG A 77 14.81 2.54 -2.58
N THR A 78 13.66 2.92 -2.04
CA THR A 78 12.64 1.94 -1.62
C THR A 78 11.87 1.46 -2.83
N LEU A 79 11.88 0.14 -3.04
CA LEU A 79 11.30 -0.47 -4.23
C LEU A 79 9.78 -0.58 -4.17
N TYR A 80 9.25 -0.86 -2.98
CA TYR A 80 7.82 -0.89 -2.68
C TYR A 80 7.62 -0.58 -1.19
N ARG A 81 6.40 -0.19 -0.81
CA ARG A 81 6.04 0.07 0.58
C ARG A 81 5.15 -1.04 1.13
N LEU A 82 5.35 -1.35 2.40
CA LEU A 82 4.38 -2.05 3.22
C LEU A 82 3.70 -1.04 4.15
N ASP A 83 2.41 -1.23 4.42
CA ASP A 83 1.72 -0.40 5.39
C ASP A 83 2.29 -0.57 6.80
N ARG A 84 1.98 0.38 7.68
CA ARG A 84 2.52 0.42 9.04
C ARG A 84 2.34 -0.91 9.76
N GLN A 85 1.14 -1.48 9.68
CA GLN A 85 0.78 -2.73 10.36
C GLN A 85 1.21 -4.00 9.63
N THR A 86 1.69 -3.89 8.39
CA THR A 86 2.06 -5.04 7.57
C THR A 86 3.51 -5.45 7.85
N THR A 87 3.72 -6.71 8.20
CA THR A 87 5.04 -7.34 8.33
C THR A 87 5.50 -7.93 7.01
N GLY A 88 6.81 -8.05 6.81
CA GLY A 88 7.34 -8.89 5.74
C GLY A 88 8.60 -8.35 5.10
N VAL A 89 8.94 -8.92 3.96
CA VAL A 89 10.11 -8.51 3.18
C VAL A 89 9.89 -7.10 2.66
N LEU A 90 10.90 -6.26 2.84
CA LEU A 90 10.98 -4.94 2.26
C LEU A 90 12.35 -4.84 1.59
N MET A 91 12.37 -4.37 0.35
CA MET A 91 13.60 -4.27 -0.44
C MET A 91 13.92 -2.82 -0.77
N PHE A 92 15.22 -2.51 -0.73
CA PHE A 92 15.79 -1.26 -1.19
C PHE A 92 16.82 -1.54 -2.28
N ALA A 93 16.82 -0.75 -3.34
CA ALA A 93 17.91 -0.69 -4.31
C ALA A 93 18.98 0.29 -3.85
N LYS A 94 20.25 -0.08 -3.99
CA LYS A 94 21.41 0.76 -3.68
C LYS A 94 21.83 1.67 -4.84
N ASN A 95 21.32 1.40 -6.05
CA ASN A 95 21.63 2.18 -7.25
C ASN A 95 20.39 2.38 -8.13
N TYR A 96 20.46 3.37 -9.02
CA TYR A 96 19.33 3.77 -9.87
C TYR A 96 18.98 2.71 -10.90
N GLU A 97 19.99 2.03 -11.45
CA GLU A 97 19.80 0.99 -12.46
C GLU A 97 18.97 -0.17 -11.90
N THR A 98 19.24 -0.57 -10.67
CA THR A 98 18.52 -1.62 -9.95
C THR A 98 17.08 -1.22 -9.63
N ASP A 99 16.87 0.00 -9.16
CA ASP A 99 15.54 0.56 -8.90
C ASP A 99 14.66 0.55 -10.16
N PHE A 100 15.22 1.01 -11.28
CA PHE A 100 14.55 1.02 -12.57
C PHE A 100 14.22 -0.38 -13.09
N LYS A 101 15.14 -1.34 -12.95
CA LYS A 101 14.90 -2.74 -13.36
C LYS A 101 13.85 -3.43 -12.50
N HIS A 102 13.79 -3.15 -11.19
CA HIS A 102 12.78 -3.75 -10.31
C HIS A 102 11.35 -3.40 -10.73
N LEU A 103 11.12 -2.16 -11.18
CA LEU A 103 9.83 -1.72 -11.72
C LEU A 103 9.37 -2.54 -12.94
N GLN A 104 10.29 -3.14 -13.70
CA GLN A 104 9.97 -3.99 -14.86
C GLN A 104 9.39 -5.35 -14.45
N TYR A 105 9.52 -5.75 -13.18
CA TYR A 105 9.04 -7.03 -12.69
C TYR A 105 7.84 -6.91 -11.74
N LEU A 106 7.45 -5.70 -11.31
CA LEU A 106 6.39 -5.49 -10.30
C LEU A 106 4.99 -5.95 -10.74
N GLY A 107 4.75 -6.11 -12.05
CA GLY A 107 3.46 -6.59 -12.57
C GLY A 107 3.23 -8.08 -12.59
N PHE A 108 4.30 -8.89 -12.57
CA PHE A 108 4.18 -10.35 -12.68
C PHE A 108 3.83 -11.05 -11.34
N PRO A 109 4.35 -10.63 -10.16
CA PRO A 109 4.12 -11.31 -8.88
C PRO A 109 2.81 -10.97 -8.17
N ILE A 110 2.25 -9.78 -8.37
CA ILE A 110 1.06 -9.35 -7.62
C ILE A 110 -0.18 -9.91 -8.32
N CYS A 111 -0.48 -11.18 -8.02
CA CYS A 111 -1.71 -11.85 -8.42
C CYS A 111 -2.88 -10.99 -7.93
N ASN A 112 -3.67 -10.42 -8.86
CA ASN A 112 -4.78 -9.47 -8.65
C ASN A 112 -4.47 -7.96 -8.69
N ASP A 113 -3.23 -7.52 -8.97
CA ASP A 113 -3.00 -6.10 -9.23
C ASP A 113 -3.57 -5.69 -10.59
N THR A 114 -4.65 -4.92 -10.54
CA THR A 114 -5.35 -4.53 -11.76
C THR A 114 -4.57 -3.57 -12.65
N ILE A 115 -3.59 -2.86 -12.09
CA ILE A 115 -2.73 -1.92 -12.80
C ILE A 115 -1.57 -2.68 -13.40
N TYR A 116 -0.75 -3.32 -12.58
CA TYR A 116 0.53 -3.90 -13.00
C TYR A 116 0.39 -5.34 -13.53
N ASN A 117 -0.58 -6.13 -13.03
CA ASN A 117 -0.84 -7.49 -13.49
C ASN A 117 -1.94 -7.53 -14.57
N ASN A 118 -1.78 -6.69 -15.60
CA ASN A 118 -2.77 -6.47 -16.65
C ASN A 118 -2.17 -6.73 -18.04
N LEU A 119 -3.00 -7.24 -18.96
CA LEU A 119 -2.61 -7.47 -20.37
C LEU A 119 -2.29 -6.17 -21.13
N VAL A 120 -2.61 -5.00 -20.58
CA VAL A 120 -2.21 -3.70 -21.14
C VAL A 120 -0.70 -3.61 -21.34
N TRP A 121 0.07 -4.27 -20.48
CA TRP A 121 1.53 -4.38 -20.52
C TRP A 121 2.01 -5.47 -21.48
N GLY A 122 1.15 -6.02 -22.34
CA GLY A 122 1.48 -7.07 -23.30
C GLY A 122 1.15 -8.49 -22.81
N PRO A 123 1.36 -9.52 -23.64
CA PRO A 123 0.98 -10.90 -23.34
C PRO A 123 1.65 -11.46 -22.07
N LEU A 124 2.90 -11.06 -21.85
CA LEU A 124 3.68 -11.44 -20.66
C LEU A 124 3.56 -10.43 -19.51
N LYS A 125 2.61 -9.49 -19.62
CA LYS A 125 2.31 -8.47 -18.60
C LYS A 125 3.54 -7.68 -18.16
N GLY A 126 4.36 -7.25 -19.13
CA GLY A 126 5.55 -6.45 -18.89
C GLY A 126 6.76 -7.22 -18.34
N LYS A 127 6.67 -8.55 -18.18
CA LYS A 127 7.78 -9.37 -17.66
C LYS A 127 9.05 -9.14 -18.47
N GLY A 128 10.14 -8.77 -17.80
CA GLY A 128 11.43 -8.50 -18.43
C GLY A 128 11.45 -7.23 -19.30
N GLY A 129 10.49 -6.32 -19.10
CA GLY A 129 10.32 -5.12 -19.91
C GLY A 129 9.71 -5.38 -21.29
N ASP A 130 9.15 -6.57 -21.54
CA ASP A 130 8.46 -6.88 -22.79
C ASP A 130 7.02 -6.37 -22.75
N TYR A 131 6.76 -5.28 -23.48
CA TYR A 131 5.45 -4.66 -23.59
C TYR A 131 4.61 -5.17 -24.77
N GLY A 132 4.99 -6.31 -25.38
CA GLY A 132 4.32 -6.86 -26.55
C GLY A 132 4.50 -6.01 -27.81
N GLY A 133 5.68 -5.41 -27.97
CA GLY A 133 6.03 -4.58 -29.14
C GLY A 133 5.44 -3.15 -29.12
N LYS A 134 4.79 -2.73 -28.04
CA LYS A 134 4.26 -1.36 -27.89
C LYS A 134 5.38 -0.36 -27.65
N SER A 135 5.24 0.85 -28.21
CA SER A 135 6.08 1.97 -27.81
C SER A 135 5.69 2.46 -26.39
N ILE A 136 6.61 3.14 -25.70
CA ILE A 136 6.35 3.71 -24.37
C ILE A 136 5.16 4.67 -24.40
N GLU A 137 5.02 5.45 -25.47
CA GLU A 137 3.92 6.42 -25.61
C GLU A 137 2.56 5.72 -25.83
N GLN A 138 2.54 4.66 -26.64
CA GLN A 138 1.35 3.83 -26.83
C GLN A 138 0.96 3.14 -25.52
N LEU A 139 1.91 2.54 -24.82
CA LEU A 139 1.70 1.89 -23.54
C LEU A 139 1.12 2.86 -22.51
N ARG A 140 1.69 4.06 -22.40
CA ARG A 140 1.18 5.12 -21.51
C ARG A 140 -0.29 5.43 -21.80
N ASN A 141 -0.64 5.62 -23.07
CA ASN A 141 -2.01 5.98 -23.46
C ASN A 141 -2.99 4.82 -23.18
N ASP A 142 -2.58 3.58 -23.43
CA ASP A 142 -3.38 2.39 -23.15
C ASP A 142 -3.64 2.23 -21.63
N VAL A 143 -2.59 2.39 -20.81
CA VAL A 143 -2.69 2.35 -19.34
C VAL A 143 -3.65 3.43 -18.84
N VAL A 144 -3.49 4.67 -19.28
CA VAL A 144 -4.38 5.78 -18.88
C VAL A 144 -5.83 5.49 -19.26
N LYS A 145 -6.07 4.98 -20.47
CA LYS A 145 -7.42 4.65 -20.95
C LYS A 145 -8.07 3.53 -20.14
N GLN A 146 -7.29 2.52 -19.76
CA GLN A 146 -7.79 1.39 -18.99
C GLN A 146 -8.05 1.77 -17.52
N HIS A 147 -7.22 2.66 -16.95
CA HIS A 147 -7.31 3.15 -15.58
C HIS A 147 -8.08 4.46 -15.43
N ASP A 148 -9.05 4.75 -16.31
CA ASP A 148 -9.94 5.89 -16.14
C ASP A 148 -10.89 5.68 -14.95
N LYS A 149 -11.28 6.76 -14.25
CA LYS A 149 -12.19 6.73 -13.10
C LYS A 149 -13.49 5.98 -13.41
N LYS A 150 -13.98 6.12 -14.64
CA LYS A 150 -15.18 5.44 -15.13
C LYS A 150 -15.04 3.92 -15.21
N SER A 151 -13.83 3.39 -15.28
CA SER A 151 -13.57 1.94 -15.27
C SER A 151 -13.74 1.34 -13.87
N TRP A 152 -13.63 2.16 -12.81
CA TRP A 152 -13.66 1.73 -11.41
C TRP A 152 -15.02 1.91 -10.74
N ILE A 153 -15.76 2.94 -11.13
CA ILE A 153 -17.00 3.36 -10.46
C ILE A 153 -18.19 3.17 -11.42
N CYS A 154 -19.26 2.51 -10.96
CA CYS A 154 -20.52 2.35 -11.69
C CYS A 154 -21.24 3.69 -11.71
N GLU A 155 -21.72 4.12 -10.54
CA GLU A 155 -22.48 5.35 -10.32
C GLU A 155 -22.27 5.76 -8.85
N SER A 156 -22.20 7.07 -8.59
CA SER A 156 -22.29 7.62 -7.23
C SER A 156 -23.76 7.76 -6.86
N ASP A 157 -24.13 7.47 -5.62
CA ASP A 157 -25.45 7.80 -5.07
C ASP A 157 -25.78 9.27 -5.40
N PRO A 158 -26.81 9.52 -6.25
CA PRO A 158 -27.13 10.86 -6.71
C PRO A 158 -27.54 11.79 -5.56
N ASP A 159 -28.04 11.21 -4.47
CA ASP A 159 -28.56 11.94 -3.32
C ASP A 159 -27.50 12.18 -2.25
N TYR A 160 -26.28 11.63 -2.40
CA TYR A 160 -25.20 11.74 -1.40
C TYR A 160 -24.87 13.19 -1.03
N ALA A 161 -24.77 14.07 -2.03
CA ALA A 161 -24.45 15.48 -1.81
C ALA A 161 -25.59 16.25 -1.13
N GLN A 162 -26.84 15.86 -1.39
CA GLN A 162 -28.01 16.43 -0.72
C GLN A 162 -28.08 15.94 0.73
N ARG A 163 -27.90 14.63 0.96
CA ARG A 163 -27.85 13.99 2.27
C ARG A 163 -26.81 14.64 3.19
N LEU A 164 -25.60 14.90 2.69
CA LEU A 164 -24.55 15.59 3.46
C LEU A 164 -24.93 17.03 3.82
N LYS A 165 -25.61 17.75 2.93
CA LYS A 165 -26.10 19.10 3.22
C LYS A 165 -27.17 19.07 4.31
N GLU A 166 -28.14 18.17 4.19
CA GLU A 166 -29.21 18.00 5.18
C GLU A 166 -28.66 17.59 6.56
N ILE A 167 -27.62 16.74 6.61
CA ILE A 167 -26.94 16.39 7.86
C ILE A 167 -26.19 17.59 8.45
N GLY A 168 -25.49 18.36 7.61
CA GLY A 168 -24.75 19.55 8.04
C GLY A 168 -25.64 20.73 8.46
N GLU A 169 -26.87 20.80 7.93
CA GLU A 169 -27.85 21.84 8.27
C GLU A 169 -28.68 21.51 9.52
N ASN A 170 -28.84 20.22 9.86
CA ASN A 170 -29.66 19.77 11.00
C ASN A 170 -28.88 19.65 12.33
N ASP A 171 -27.59 20.02 12.38
CA ASP A 171 -26.72 20.15 13.57
C ASP A 171 -26.70 18.98 14.59
N LEU A 172 -27.32 17.84 14.29
CA LEU A 172 -27.41 16.69 15.19
C LEU A 172 -27.49 15.40 14.37
N TYR A 173 -26.31 14.84 14.05
CA TYR A 173 -26.21 13.39 14.14
C TYR A 173 -26.13 13.12 15.65
N GLU A 174 -27.22 12.68 16.28
CA GLU A 174 -27.19 12.17 17.66
C GLU A 174 -26.31 10.92 17.66
N HIS A 175 -25.00 11.12 17.79
CA HIS A 175 -23.98 10.07 17.75
C HIS A 175 -23.85 9.35 19.10
N ASP A 176 -24.80 9.58 20.02
CA ASP A 176 -24.71 9.20 21.44
C ASP A 176 -25.30 7.82 21.76
N GLN A 177 -25.78 7.06 20.77
CA GLN A 177 -26.37 5.72 21.02
C GLN A 177 -25.51 4.54 20.57
N LEU A 178 -24.42 4.76 19.84
CA LEU A 178 -23.50 3.68 19.46
C LEU A 178 -22.31 3.68 20.42
N ASP A 179 -22.38 2.81 21.42
CA ASP A 179 -21.22 2.47 22.24
C ASP A 179 -20.22 1.67 21.39
N LEU A 180 -19.43 2.40 20.59
CA LEU A 180 -18.45 1.85 19.65
C LEU A 180 -17.43 0.93 20.32
N LEU A 181 -17.30 0.98 21.65
CA LEU A 181 -16.41 0.12 22.44
C LEU A 181 -17.03 -1.24 22.78
N ASN A 182 -18.36 -1.37 22.71
CA ASN A 182 -19.11 -2.58 23.07
C ASN A 182 -19.93 -3.19 21.93
N LEU A 183 -19.95 -2.58 20.74
CA LEU A 183 -20.60 -3.13 19.56
C LEU A 183 -19.97 -4.47 19.16
N LYS A 184 -20.82 -5.49 19.01
CA LYS A 184 -20.39 -6.74 18.36
C LYS A 184 -20.33 -6.51 16.85
N PHE A 185 -19.44 -7.24 16.17
CA PHE A 185 -19.25 -7.11 14.72
C PHE A 185 -20.56 -7.30 13.93
N ASP A 186 -21.41 -8.23 14.39
CA ASP A 186 -22.71 -8.53 13.76
C ASP A 186 -23.77 -7.43 13.96
N GLU A 187 -23.51 -6.47 14.85
CA GLU A 187 -24.41 -5.35 15.17
C GLU A 187 -24.01 -4.07 14.41
N LEU A 188 -22.90 -4.09 13.66
CA LEU A 188 -22.45 -2.96 12.86
C LEU A 188 -23.36 -2.77 11.63
N PRO A 189 -23.79 -1.53 11.34
CA PRO A 189 -24.56 -1.26 10.13
C PRO A 189 -23.73 -1.57 8.89
N SER A 190 -24.34 -2.23 7.91
CA SER A 190 -23.68 -2.57 6.63
C SER A 190 -23.47 -1.37 5.70
N TYR A 191 -23.92 -0.18 6.10
CA TYR A 191 -23.90 1.03 5.31
C TYR A 191 -23.76 2.27 6.21
N ASP A 192 -22.84 3.16 5.87
CA ASP A 192 -22.65 4.46 6.52
C ASP A 192 -23.14 5.59 5.59
N PRO A 193 -24.18 6.35 5.97
CA PRO A 193 -24.78 7.40 5.14
C PRO A 193 -23.87 8.62 4.91
N ILE A 194 -22.82 8.81 5.70
CA ILE A 194 -21.83 9.89 5.49
C ILE A 194 -20.54 9.39 4.80
N CYS A 195 -20.38 8.08 4.65
CA CYS A 195 -19.20 7.50 4.01
C CYS A 195 -19.34 7.52 2.49
N TRP A 196 -18.48 8.31 1.83
CA TRP A 196 -18.43 8.37 0.37
C TRP A 196 -18.25 6.99 -0.29
N ASN A 197 -17.45 6.09 0.32
CA ASN A 197 -17.25 4.75 -0.22
C ASN A 197 -18.54 3.92 -0.19
N CYS A 198 -19.32 3.99 0.90
CA CYS A 198 -20.61 3.30 1.00
C CYS A 198 -21.63 3.85 0.00
N ALA A 199 -21.53 5.14 -0.32
CA ALA A 199 -22.37 5.83 -1.31
C ALA A 199 -21.91 5.65 -2.77
N THR A 200 -20.91 4.80 -3.04
CA THR A 200 -20.42 4.53 -4.39
C THR A 200 -20.59 3.07 -4.76
N TYR A 201 -21.23 2.80 -5.89
CA TYR A 201 -21.31 1.45 -6.43
C TYR A 201 -20.04 1.17 -7.23
N GLN A 202 -19.24 0.22 -6.79
CA GLN A 202 -18.07 -0.23 -7.54
C GLN A 202 -18.51 -1.11 -8.71
N LYS A 203 -17.87 -0.96 -9.87
CA LYS A 203 -18.14 -1.81 -11.06
C LYS A 203 -17.81 -3.28 -10.83
N ARG A 204 -16.99 -3.56 -9.83
CA ARG A 204 -16.51 -4.89 -9.52
C ARG A 204 -17.39 -5.47 -8.40
N PRO A 205 -18.11 -6.59 -8.63
CA PRO A 205 -18.59 -7.37 -7.51
C PRO A 205 -17.36 -7.84 -6.73
N PHE A 206 -17.32 -7.55 -5.44
CA PHE A 206 -16.34 -8.18 -4.56
C PHE A 206 -16.73 -9.65 -4.44
N PRO A 207 -15.85 -10.60 -4.79
CA PRO A 207 -16.04 -11.99 -4.40
C PRO A 207 -16.29 -12.08 -2.89
N ASP A 208 -17.21 -12.93 -2.43
CA ASP A 208 -17.55 -13.05 -0.99
C ASP A 208 -16.33 -13.46 -0.14
N ASP A 209 -15.32 -14.02 -0.78
CA ASP A 209 -14.03 -14.44 -0.25
C ASP A 209 -12.96 -13.33 -0.27
N HIS A 210 -13.23 -12.11 -0.75
CA HIS A 210 -12.23 -11.04 -0.96
C HIS A 210 -11.72 -10.34 0.31
N TRP A 211 -12.00 -10.90 1.50
CA TRP A 211 -11.45 -10.45 2.79
C TRP A 211 -10.07 -11.05 3.08
N PHE A 212 -9.30 -11.43 2.07
CA PHE A 212 -7.88 -11.75 2.24
C PHE A 212 -7.01 -10.57 1.83
N MET A 213 -6.02 -10.25 2.66
CA MET A 213 -4.91 -9.42 2.23
C MET A 213 -3.87 -10.33 1.58
N PRO A 214 -3.66 -10.26 0.25
CA PRO A 214 -2.61 -11.05 -0.38
C PRO A 214 -1.27 -10.62 0.22
N LEU A 215 -0.56 -11.57 0.82
CA LEU A 215 0.79 -11.30 1.30
C LEU A 215 1.65 -10.93 0.09
N HIS A 216 2.30 -9.76 0.15
CA HIS A 216 3.30 -9.39 -0.85
C HIS A 216 4.41 -10.46 -0.82
N CYS A 217 4.44 -11.27 -1.89
CA CYS A 217 5.42 -12.30 -2.18
C CYS A 217 5.84 -13.16 -0.97
N TRP A 218 5.18 -14.31 -0.82
CA TRP A 218 5.55 -15.38 0.11
C TRP A 218 7.02 -15.82 0.00
N LYS A 219 7.56 -15.80 -1.23
CA LYS A 219 8.91 -16.25 -1.56
C LYS A 219 9.56 -15.29 -2.56
N TYR A 220 10.83 -15.00 -2.33
CA TYR A 220 11.73 -14.32 -3.26
C TYR A 220 12.87 -15.26 -3.63
N SER A 221 13.33 -15.22 -4.87
CA SER A 221 14.51 -15.96 -5.32
C SER A 221 15.24 -15.20 -6.40
N GLY A 222 16.57 -15.28 -6.38
CA GLY A 222 17.47 -14.76 -7.41
C GLY A 222 18.68 -15.66 -7.56
N ASP A 223 19.70 -15.18 -8.27
CA ASP A 223 20.92 -15.95 -8.53
C ASP A 223 21.64 -16.27 -7.21
N GLY A 224 21.60 -17.54 -6.83
CA GLY A 224 22.28 -18.06 -5.63
C GLY A 224 21.57 -17.80 -4.30
N TRP A 225 20.37 -17.21 -4.28
CA TRP A 225 19.64 -16.98 -3.03
C TRP A 225 18.14 -17.20 -3.16
N SER A 226 17.51 -17.63 -2.06
CA SER A 226 16.07 -17.65 -1.93
C SER A 226 15.67 -17.30 -0.50
N PHE A 227 14.62 -16.51 -0.36
CA PHE A 227 13.99 -16.20 0.91
C PHE A 227 12.54 -16.64 0.88
N GLU A 228 12.08 -17.28 1.95
CA GLU A 228 10.69 -17.67 2.15
C GLU A 228 10.31 -17.29 3.58
N SER A 229 9.25 -16.51 3.75
CA SER A 229 8.76 -16.17 5.10
C SER A 229 8.08 -17.40 5.73
N SER A 230 7.97 -17.46 7.05
CA SER A 230 7.03 -18.37 7.72
C SER A 230 5.60 -17.82 7.65
N LEU A 231 4.59 -18.70 7.69
CA LEU A 231 3.18 -18.29 7.62
C LEU A 231 2.87 -17.65 8.98
N PRO A 232 2.19 -16.51 9.03
CA PRO A 232 1.68 -15.99 10.29
C PRO A 232 0.80 -17.05 10.99
N GLU A 233 0.81 -17.11 12.32
CA GLU A 233 0.03 -18.12 13.06
C GLU A 233 -1.46 -18.12 12.72
N TRP A 234 -2.05 -16.94 12.50
CA TRP A 234 -3.45 -16.79 12.11
C TRP A 234 -3.77 -17.38 10.72
N VAL A 235 -2.76 -17.46 9.85
CA VAL A 235 -2.84 -18.10 8.52
C VAL A 235 -2.79 -19.62 8.67
N ILE A 236 -1.93 -20.14 9.55
CA ILE A 236 -1.79 -21.58 9.83
C ILE A 236 -3.12 -22.17 10.35
N GLN A 237 -3.88 -21.40 11.13
CA GLN A 237 -5.18 -21.81 11.67
C GLN A 237 -6.29 -21.99 10.61
N HIS A 238 -6.08 -21.47 9.39
CA HIS A 238 -7.03 -21.56 8.27
C HIS A 238 -6.44 -22.31 7.07
N SER A 239 -5.59 -23.31 7.32
CA SER A 239 -4.77 -24.04 6.33
C SER A 239 -5.54 -24.56 5.10
N ASP A 240 -6.81 -24.92 5.28
CA ASP A 240 -7.63 -25.54 4.24
C ASP A 240 -8.03 -24.54 3.15
N LEU A 241 -8.29 -23.29 3.51
CA LEU A 241 -8.55 -22.18 2.57
C LEU A 241 -7.31 -21.83 1.74
N ILE A 242 -6.12 -22.02 2.32
CA ILE A 242 -4.85 -21.73 1.68
C ILE A 242 -4.48 -22.82 0.69
N GLN A 243 -4.67 -24.10 1.04
CA GLN A 243 -4.44 -25.23 0.13
C GLN A 243 -5.26 -25.07 -1.15
N ASN A 244 -6.55 -24.73 -1.01
CA ASN A 244 -7.44 -24.48 -2.15
C ASN A 244 -6.94 -23.30 -3.02
N ASN A 245 -6.60 -22.17 -2.40
CA ASN A 245 -6.06 -20.99 -3.10
C ASN A 245 -4.71 -21.25 -3.77
N ILE A 246 -3.81 -22.02 -3.16
CA ILE A 246 -2.53 -22.42 -3.77
C ILE A 246 -2.79 -23.30 -4.99
N GLN A 247 -3.78 -24.20 -4.93
CA GLN A 247 -4.13 -25.06 -6.04
C GLN A 247 -4.76 -24.27 -7.20
N GLU A 248 -5.61 -23.29 -6.91
CA GLU A 248 -6.16 -22.39 -7.91
C GLU A 248 -5.12 -21.46 -8.52
N ASN A 249 -4.27 -20.84 -7.71
CA ASN A 249 -3.15 -20.03 -8.20
C ASN A 249 -2.16 -20.86 -9.04
N LYS A 250 -1.87 -22.12 -8.66
CA LYS A 250 -1.06 -23.04 -9.49
C LYS A 250 -1.75 -23.34 -10.82
N LYS A 251 -3.07 -23.53 -10.85
CA LYS A 251 -3.84 -23.72 -12.09
C LYS A 251 -3.83 -22.46 -12.97
N GLU A 252 -3.96 -21.27 -12.38
CA GLU A 252 -3.87 -20.01 -13.12
C GLU A 252 -2.46 -19.76 -13.66
N ILE A 253 -1.42 -19.97 -12.85
CA ILE A 253 -0.03 -19.86 -13.27
C ILE A 253 0.26 -20.86 -14.41
N GLN A 254 -0.22 -22.10 -14.31
CA GLN A 254 -0.07 -23.09 -15.39
C GLN A 254 -0.79 -22.67 -16.69
N LYS A 255 -1.96 -22.01 -16.60
CA LYS A 255 -2.65 -21.44 -17.77
C LYS A 255 -1.91 -20.24 -18.37
N ILE A 256 -1.13 -19.51 -17.58
CA ILE A 256 -0.35 -18.34 -18.02
C ILE A 256 1.01 -18.77 -18.62
N THR A 257 1.54 -19.93 -18.24
CA THR A 257 2.82 -20.46 -18.71
C THR A 257 2.74 -21.46 -19.88
N ALA A 258 1.53 -21.83 -20.31
CA ALA A 258 1.27 -22.67 -21.48
C ALA A 258 0.93 -21.82 -22.71
#